data_AF-A0A091L145-F1
#
_entry.id   AF-A0A091L145-F1
#
_cell.length_a   1.000
_cell.length_b   1.000
_cell.length_c   1.000
_cell.angle_alpha   90.00
_cell.angle_beta   90.00
_cell.angle_gamma   90.00
#
_symmetry.space_group_name_H-M   'P 1'
#
loop_
_entity.id
_entity.type
_entity.pdbx_description
1 polymer ?
#
loop_
_entity_poly.entity_id
_entity_poly.type
_entity_poly.pdbx_seq_one_letter_code
_entity_poly.pdbx_strand_id
1 'polypeptide(L)' 'DLRKFRSYKGGSVRDLLRAMRNKKHHYRELPPEVQETLGSIPDDFVCYFTARFPHLLLHTYNAMRICCQERLFQHYYNQD' A
#
# COMPACT_ATOMS: atom_id res chain seq x y z
N ASP A 1 4.91 -15.98 1.92
CA ASP A 1 4.77 -15.07 3.07
C ASP A 1 3.32 -14.57 3.33
N LEU A 2 2.64 -13.93 2.37
CA LEU A 2 1.23 -13.46 2.55
C LEU A 2 0.18 -14.53 2.86
N ARG A 3 0.48 -15.81 2.61
CA ARG A 3 -0.44 -16.95 2.85
C ARG A 3 -0.51 -17.39 4.32
N LYS A 4 0.44 -16.99 5.18
CA LYS A 4 0.58 -17.57 6.54
C LYS A 4 -0.32 -16.94 7.61
N PHE A 5 -0.72 -15.66 7.48
CA PHE A 5 -1.32 -14.94 8.61
C PHE A 5 -2.69 -14.28 8.34
N ARG A 6 -3.06 -14.01 7.08
CA ARG A 6 -4.41 -13.53 6.71
C ARG A 6 -4.74 -13.95 5.28
N SER A 7 -5.98 -14.39 5.05
CA SER A 7 -6.49 -14.60 3.70
C SER A 7 -6.75 -13.23 3.05
N TYR A 8 -5.74 -12.68 2.38
CA TYR A 8 -5.92 -11.51 1.51
C TYR A 8 -6.59 -11.97 0.22
N LYS A 9 -7.69 -11.33 -0.16
CA LYS A 9 -8.35 -11.62 -1.43
C LYS A 9 -7.56 -10.97 -2.56
N GLY A 10 -6.97 -11.78 -3.46
CA GLY A 10 -6.13 -11.30 -4.55
C GLY A 10 -6.81 -10.30 -5.51
N GLY A 11 -8.14 -10.36 -5.63
CA GLY A 11 -8.93 -9.40 -6.43
C GLY A 11 -9.38 -8.14 -5.68
N SER A 12 -8.96 -7.91 -4.43
CA SER A 12 -9.43 -6.78 -3.62
C SER A 12 -8.34 -5.72 -3.44
N VAL A 13 -8.59 -4.50 -3.95
CA VAL A 13 -7.72 -3.33 -3.75
C VAL A 13 -7.51 -3.04 -2.27
N ARG A 14 -8.58 -3.13 -1.46
CA ARG A 14 -8.49 -2.95 0.00
C ARG A 14 -7.50 -3.93 0.63
N ASP A 15 -7.53 -5.20 0.23
CA ASP A 15 -6.63 -6.20 0.80
C ASP A 15 -5.19 -6.03 0.31
N LEU A 16 -4.99 -5.54 -0.92
CA LEU A 16 -3.67 -5.12 -1.40
C LEU A 16 -3.10 -3.98 -0.54
N LEU A 17 -3.87 -2.91 -0.32
CA LEU A 17 -3.44 -1.78 0.55
C LEU A 17 -3.15 -2.24 1.99
N ARG A 18 -3.96 -3.16 2.52
CA ARG A 18 -3.72 -3.78 3.83
C ARG A 18 -2.43 -4.59 3.85
N ALA A 19 -2.15 -5.36 2.81
CA ALA A 19 -0.91 -6.12 2.68
C ALA A 19 0.32 -5.19 2.61
N MET A 20 0.26 -4.12 1.80
CA MET A 20 1.30 -3.09 1.72
C MET A 20 1.57 -2.45 3.08
N ARG A 21 0.52 -2.01 3.79
CA ARG A 21 0.63 -1.45 5.13
C ARG A 21 1.28 -2.43 6.11
N ASN A 22 0.85 -3.68 6.10
CA ASN A 22 1.40 -4.71 6.99
C ASN A 22 2.86 -5.01 6.70
N LYS A 23 3.25 -5.11 5.43
CA LYS A 23 4.64 -5.35 5.04
C LYS A 23 5.55 -4.16 5.33
N LYS A 24 5.06 -2.92 5.19
CA LYS A 24 5.78 -1.72 5.64
C LYS A 24 5.99 -1.74 7.16
N HIS A 25 4.93 -2.02 7.93
CA HIS A 25 4.99 -2.01 9.39
C HIS A 25 5.95 -3.05 9.96
N HIS A 26 5.91 -4.26 9.42
CA HIS A 26 6.76 -5.37 9.86
C HIS A 26 8.02 -5.56 9.02
N TYR A 27 8.45 -4.53 8.26
CA TYR A 27 9.51 -4.67 7.26
C TYR A 27 10.80 -5.28 7.83
N ARG A 28 11.20 -4.84 9.03
CA ARG A 28 12.42 -5.32 9.72
C ARG A 28 12.33 -6.79 10.18
N GLU A 29 11.12 -7.32 10.34
CA GLU A 29 10.86 -8.70 10.75
C GLU A 29 10.73 -9.64 9.54
N LEU A 30 10.76 -9.10 8.32
CA LEU A 30 10.66 -9.91 7.10
C LEU A 30 11.97 -10.68 6.84
N PRO A 31 11.88 -11.88 6.23
CA PRO A 31 13.06 -12.58 5.75
C PRO A 31 13.89 -11.71 4.79
N PRO A 32 15.24 -11.83 4.78
CA PRO A 32 16.11 -11.02 3.92
C PRO A 32 15.73 -11.06 2.43
N GLU A 33 15.38 -12.23 1.90
CA GLU A 33 14.91 -12.43 0.52
C GLU A 33 13.69 -11.56 0.17
N VAL A 34 12.79 -11.35 1.15
CA VAL A 34 11.57 -10.56 0.96
C VAL A 34 11.91 -9.07 1.04
N GLN A 35 12.84 -8.67 1.92
CA GLN A 35 13.33 -7.30 1.99
C GLN A 35 14.03 -6.90 0.69
N GLU A 36 14.90 -7.77 0.16
CA GLU A 36 15.60 -7.54 -1.11
C GLU A 36 14.62 -7.41 -2.28
N THR A 37 13.59 -8.27 -2.32
CA THR A 37 12.55 -8.22 -3.36
C THR A 37 11.72 -6.94 -3.29
N LEU A 38 11.36 -6.49 -2.07
CA LEU A 38 10.53 -5.30 -1.87
C LEU A 38 11.34 -4.00 -2.00
N GLY A 39 12.65 -4.06 -1.77
CA GLY A 39 13.54 -2.91 -1.78
C GLY A 39 13.42 -2.04 -0.52
N SER A 40 14.29 -1.04 -0.44
CA SER A 40 14.38 -0.13 0.70
C SER A 40 13.13 0.74 0.88
N ILE A 41 12.84 1.12 2.13
CA ILE A 41 11.76 2.05 2.48
C ILE A 41 12.34 3.48 2.53
N PRO A 42 11.64 4.50 1.99
CA PRO A 42 10.30 4.43 1.40
C PRO A 42 10.25 4.14 -0.10
N ASP A 43 11.30 4.51 -0.85
CA ASP A 43 11.20 4.71 -2.30
C ASP A 43 11.05 3.41 -3.08
N ASP A 44 11.97 2.46 -2.94
CA ASP A 44 11.91 1.19 -3.68
C ASP A 44 10.65 0.40 -3.31
N PHE A 45 10.28 0.42 -2.03
CA PHE A 45 9.09 -0.26 -1.53
C PHE A 45 7.82 0.25 -2.22
N VAL A 46 7.65 1.57 -2.35
CA VAL A 46 6.47 2.13 -3.05
C VAL A 46 6.56 1.81 -4.54
N CYS A 47 7.73 1.98 -5.16
CA CYS A 47 7.98 1.67 -6.56
C CYS A 47 7.67 0.20 -6.91
N TYR A 48 7.97 -0.74 -6.02
CA TYR A 48 7.67 -2.16 -6.20
C TYR A 48 6.18 -2.40 -6.48
N PHE A 49 5.29 -1.73 -5.74
CA PHE A 49 3.84 -1.87 -5.89
C PHE A 49 3.29 -1.04 -7.04
N THR A 50 3.73 0.22 -7.20
CA THR A 50 3.21 1.10 -8.26
C THR A 50 3.66 0.65 -9.66
N ALA A 51 4.84 0.04 -9.80
CA ALA A 51 5.27 -0.58 -11.06
C ALA A 51 4.41 -1.79 -11.46
N ARG A 52 3.95 -2.59 -10.48
CA ARG A 52 3.14 -3.80 -10.71
C ARG A 52 1.64 -3.51 -10.82
N PHE A 53 1.18 -2.44 -10.18
CA PHE A 53 -0.21 -2.00 -10.17
C PHE A 53 -0.27 -0.50 -10.55
N PRO A 54 -0.06 -0.15 -11.82
CA PRO A 54 0.11 1.24 -12.26
C PRO A 54 -1.08 2.14 -11.94
N HIS A 55 -2.29 1.58 -11.91
CA HIS A 55 -3.51 2.32 -11.59
C HIS A 55 -3.84 2.37 -10.09
N LEU A 56 -3.05 1.75 -9.21
CA LEU A 56 -3.38 1.62 -7.80
C LEU A 56 -3.53 2.97 -7.10
N LEU A 57 -2.56 3.87 -7.31
CA LEU A 57 -2.57 5.19 -6.67
C LEU A 57 -3.74 6.03 -7.18
N LEU A 58 -3.91 6.14 -8.50
CA LEU A 58 -4.99 6.93 -9.10
C LEU A 58 -6.38 6.40 -8.70
N HIS A 59 -6.57 5.08 -8.73
CA HIS A 59 -7.81 4.45 -8.29
C HIS A 59 -8.08 4.72 -6.81
N THR A 60 -7.06 4.55 -5.96
CA THR A 60 -7.19 4.78 -4.50
C THR A 60 -7.48 6.24 -4.19
N TYR A 61 -6.80 7.18 -4.88
CA TYR A 61 -7.04 8.61 -4.74
C TYR A 61 -8.49 8.98 -5.08
N ASN A 62 -9.00 8.51 -6.22
CA ASN A 62 -10.38 8.79 -6.62
C ASN A 62 -11.40 8.14 -5.66
N ALA A 63 -11.16 6.89 -5.25
CA ALA A 63 -12.05 6.19 -4.32
C ALA A 63 -12.07 6.83 -2.92
N MET A 64 -10.93 7.31 -2.44
CA MET A 64 -10.79 7.92 -1.11
C MET A 64 -11.23 9.39 -1.07
N ARG A 65 -11.65 9.99 -2.19
CA ARG A 65 -12.18 11.35 -2.24
C ARG A 65 -13.39 11.55 -1.33
N ILE A 66 -14.17 10.50 -1.06
CA ILE A 66 -15.28 10.54 -0.08
C ILE A 66 -14.84 10.94 1.33
N CYS A 67 -13.56 10.74 1.67
CA CYS A 67 -12.96 11.09 2.95
C CYS A 67 -12.17 12.40 2.90
N CYS A 68 -12.24 13.20 1.82
CA CYS A 68 -11.33 14.34 1.59
C CYS A 68 -11.41 15.44 2.66
N GLN A 69 -12.54 15.56 3.36
CA GLN A 69 -12.74 16.54 4.43
C GLN A 69 -12.22 16.06 5.79
N GLU A 70 -11.97 14.75 5.96
CA GLU A 70 -11.42 14.22 7.21
C GLU A 70 -10.00 14.74 7.42
N ARG A 71 -9.66 15.11 8.66
CA ARG A 71 -8.36 15.70 9.03
C ARG A 71 -7.15 14.91 8.50
N LEU A 72 -7.23 13.58 8.49
CA LEU A 72 -6.15 12.72 8.01
C LEU A 72 -5.89 12.89 6.51
N PHE A 73 -6.92 13.23 5.74
CA PHE A 73 -6.86 13.26 4.27
C PHE A 73 -6.66 14.67 3.68
N GLN A 74 -6.80 15.73 4.49
CA GLN A 74 -6.67 17.12 4.02
C GLN A 74 -5.34 17.42 3.30
N HIS A 75 -4.25 16.75 3.68
CA HIS A 75 -2.95 16.94 3.02
C HIS A 75 -2.87 16.35 1.60
N TYR A 76 -3.81 15.49 1.21
CA TYR A 76 -3.81 14.84 -0.10
C TYR A 76 -4.83 15.45 -1.07
N TYR A 77 -5.81 16.20 -0.59
CA TYR A 77 -6.86 16.80 -1.42
C TYR A 77 -6.88 18.30 -1.24
N ASN A 78 -7.01 19.03 -2.35
CA ASN A 78 -7.34 20.44 -2.30
C ASN A 78 -8.69 20.61 -1.58
N GLN A 79 -8.72 21.51 -0.61
CA GLN A 79 -9.96 21.96 -0.01
C GLN A 79 -10.48 23.06 -0.92
N ASP A 80 -11.57 22.78 -1.64
CA ASP A 80 -12.31 23.81 -2.39
C ASP A 80 -12.94 24.83 -1.43
#